data_AF-A0A444XJK3-F1
#
_entry.id   AF-A0A444XJK3-F1
#
_cell.length_a   1.000
_cell.length_b   1.000
_cell.length_c   1.000
_cell.angle_alpha   90.00
_cell.angle_beta   90.00
_cell.angle_gamma   90.00
#
_symmetry.space_group_name_H-M   'P 1'
#
loop_
_entity.id
_entity.type
_entity.pdbx_description
1 polymer ?
#
loop_
_entity_poly.entity_id
_entity_poly.type
_entity_poly.pdbx_seq_one_letter_code
_entity_poly.pdbx_strand_id
1 'polypeptide(L)'
;MKDVGLWTISKVVLNHSHPCCPDQAEILKQHRELSMFMSRTIKIHEEAGIRPSKTYQSFVAAAGSHRELGFIEKDVRNYITREIRLNLEGDHCIKHAFWADARSRAAFEYFGDVVSFDTTYNTNRYNLVLGSFVGVNHHGQSTLLECALMKNEDIQSFKWLFECWLRCMEEYQERSKGKSLLTQEEATLSNVNNLQSPPRVKTRGRPKNRLGSNLKKKISNVMKKKKKTAPSEVKLTCF
;
A
#
# COMPACT_ATOMS: atom_id res chain seq x y z
N MET A 1 6.73 -50.89 -6.53
CA MET A 1 7.13 -50.03 -5.40
C MET A 1 6.88 -48.60 -5.83
N LYS A 2 6.10 -47.82 -5.08
CA LYS A 2 5.91 -46.39 -5.36
C LYS A 2 7.00 -45.65 -4.60
N ASP A 3 7.90 -44.97 -5.31
CA ASP A 3 8.92 -44.13 -4.71
C ASP A 3 8.25 -43.02 -3.90
N VAL A 4 8.44 -43.07 -2.59
CA VAL A 4 7.88 -42.14 -1.62
C VAL A 4 8.76 -40.89 -1.61
N GLY A 5 8.20 -39.74 -1.97
CA GLY A 5 8.76 -38.43 -1.63
C GLY A 5 9.69 -37.76 -2.65
N LEU A 6 9.99 -38.37 -3.80
CA LEU A 6 10.73 -37.71 -4.88
C LEU A 6 9.77 -36.98 -5.83
N TRP A 7 10.02 -35.69 -6.03
CA TRP A 7 9.38 -34.93 -7.12
C TRP A 7 10.07 -35.28 -8.43
N THR A 8 9.31 -35.79 -9.41
CA THR A 8 9.81 -36.06 -10.76
C THR A 8 9.25 -35.01 -11.72
N ILE A 9 10.12 -34.29 -12.44
CA ILE A 9 9.71 -33.41 -13.53
C ILE A 9 9.26 -34.31 -14.69
N SER A 10 7.98 -34.31 -15.01
CA SER A 10 7.38 -35.20 -16.01
C SER A 10 7.53 -34.71 -17.44
N LYS A 11 7.70 -33.40 -17.65
CA LYS A 11 7.80 -32.77 -18.98
C LYS A 11 8.53 -31.43 -18.89
N VAL A 12 9.47 -31.22 -19.79
CA VAL A 12 10.10 -29.91 -20.04
C VAL A 12 9.90 -29.56 -21.51
N VAL A 13 9.31 -28.40 -21.78
CA VAL A 13 9.15 -27.88 -23.15
C VAL A 13 10.10 -26.69 -23.29
N LEU A 14 11.14 -26.88 -24.11
CA LEU A 14 12.17 -25.85 -24.34
C LEU A 14 11.84 -24.94 -25.53
N ASN A 15 10.83 -25.30 -26.32
CA ASN A 15 10.42 -24.50 -27.47
C ASN A 15 9.51 -23.36 -27.01
N HIS A 16 9.96 -22.13 -27.26
CA HIS A 16 9.22 -20.92 -26.99
C HIS A 16 8.78 -20.28 -28.32
N SER A 17 7.63 -19.62 -28.33
CA SER A 17 7.13 -18.84 -29.47
C SER A 17 7.86 -17.51 -29.67
N HIS A 18 8.89 -17.24 -28.87
CA HIS A 18 9.67 -16.01 -28.83
C HIS A 18 11.09 -16.32 -28.34
N PRO A 19 12.10 -15.53 -28.74
CA PRO A 19 13.45 -15.66 -28.19
C PRO A 19 13.45 -15.41 -26.67
N CYS A 20 14.09 -16.29 -25.91
CA CYS A 20 14.34 -16.06 -24.50
C CYS A 20 15.43 -14.98 -24.35
N CYS A 21 15.18 -13.96 -23.52
CA CYS A 21 16.14 -12.91 -23.21
C CYS A 21 16.55 -13.01 -21.73
N PRO A 22 17.50 -13.90 -21.38
CA PRO A 22 17.93 -14.07 -20.00
C PRO A 22 18.53 -12.79 -19.41
N ASP A 23 19.15 -11.94 -20.23
CA ASP A 23 19.72 -10.65 -19.82
C ASP A 23 18.67 -9.67 -19.25
N GLN A 24 17.39 -9.84 -19.58
CA GLN A 24 16.29 -9.04 -19.02
C GLN A 24 15.62 -9.70 -17.82
N ALA A 25 15.98 -10.94 -17.49
CA ALA A 25 15.39 -11.67 -16.36
C ALA A 25 15.69 -10.98 -15.02
N GLU A 26 16.85 -10.34 -14.88
CA GLU A 26 17.24 -9.56 -13.69
C GLU A 26 16.27 -8.40 -13.41
N ILE A 27 15.58 -7.89 -14.43
CA ILE A 27 14.59 -6.82 -14.30
C ILE A 27 13.26 -7.36 -13.72
N LEU A 28 13.03 -8.67 -13.71
CA LEU A 28 11.81 -9.26 -13.15
C LEU A 28 11.79 -9.13 -11.63
N LYS A 29 10.60 -8.84 -11.07
CA LYS A 29 10.42 -8.62 -9.63
C LYS A 29 11.01 -9.73 -8.75
N GLN A 30 10.96 -10.99 -9.21
CA GLN A 30 11.45 -12.15 -8.48
C GLN A 30 12.98 -12.23 -8.36
N HIS A 31 13.71 -11.52 -9.23
CA HIS A 31 15.18 -11.46 -9.25
C HIS A 31 15.71 -10.15 -8.68
N ARG A 32 14.83 -9.21 -8.29
CA ARG A 32 15.23 -7.93 -7.71
C ARG A 32 15.28 -8.00 -6.19
N GLU A 33 16.40 -7.57 -5.62
CA GLU A 33 16.63 -7.59 -4.19
C GLU A 33 17.26 -6.29 -3.68
N LEU A 34 16.78 -5.84 -2.53
CA LEU A 34 17.42 -4.78 -1.77
C LEU A 34 18.21 -5.41 -0.63
N SER A 35 19.54 -5.35 -0.74
CA SER A 35 20.41 -5.82 0.35
C SER A 35 20.17 -5.03 1.64
N MET A 36 20.57 -5.60 2.78
CA MET A 36 20.47 -4.88 4.07
C MET A 36 21.27 -3.57 4.06
N PHE A 37 22.44 -3.54 3.41
CA PHE A 37 23.25 -2.34 3.28
C PHE A 37 22.49 -1.24 2.51
N MET A 38 21.96 -1.58 1.33
CA MET A 38 21.16 -0.66 0.52
C MET A 38 19.93 -0.15 1.29
N SER A 39 19.23 -1.06 1.99
CA SER A 39 18.06 -0.73 2.80
C SER A 39 18.38 0.26 3.93
N ARG A 40 19.54 0.10 4.59
CA ARG A 40 20.02 1.06 5.61
C ARG A 40 20.35 2.42 5.01
N THR A 41 21.06 2.45 3.89
CA THR A 41 21.40 3.70 3.20
C THR A 41 20.15 4.44 2.71
N ILE A 42 19.15 3.72 2.17
CA ILE A 42 17.86 4.30 1.78
C ILE A 42 17.19 4.95 2.99
N LYS A 43 17.19 4.29 4.15
CA LYS A 43 16.61 4.83 5.39
C LYS A 43 17.34 6.10 5.85
N ILE A 44 18.67 6.11 5.84
CA ILE A 44 19.46 7.30 6.18
C ILE A 44 19.15 8.46 5.24
N HIS A 45 19.07 8.19 3.93
CA HIS A 45 18.73 9.21 2.93
C HIS A 45 17.30 9.73 3.12
N GLU A 46 16.35 8.86 3.47
CA GLU A 46 14.99 9.25 3.79
C GLU A 46 14.92 10.15 5.02
N GLU A 47 15.61 9.79 6.10
CA GLU A 47 15.72 10.60 7.32
C GLU A 47 16.37 11.96 7.05
N ALA A 48 17.34 12.02 6.12
CA ALA A 48 17.94 13.25 5.64
C ALA A 48 17.08 14.04 4.63
N GLY A 49 15.87 13.57 4.30
CA GLY A 49 14.96 14.23 3.37
C GLY A 49 15.37 14.15 1.89
N ILE A 50 16.33 13.29 1.54
CA ILE A 50 16.80 13.11 0.17
C ILE A 50 15.70 12.42 -0.65
N ARG A 51 15.40 13.00 -1.83
CA ARG A 51 14.37 12.46 -2.72
C ARG A 51 14.72 11.03 -3.17
N PRO A 52 13.75 10.10 -3.23
CA PRO A 52 13.98 8.72 -3.66
C PRO A 52 14.70 8.60 -5.00
N SER A 53 14.40 9.48 -5.95
CA SER A 53 15.07 9.53 -7.26
C SER A 53 16.56 9.85 -7.14
N LYS A 54 16.94 10.77 -6.25
CA LYS A 54 18.35 11.11 -5.99
C LYS A 54 19.07 9.99 -5.25
N THR A 55 18.39 9.34 -4.30
CA THR A 55 18.90 8.14 -3.62
C THR A 55 19.18 7.01 -4.59
N TYR A 56 18.27 6.75 -5.53
CA TYR A 56 18.52 5.75 -6.57
C TYR A 56 19.72 6.14 -7.45
N GLN A 57 19.79 7.40 -7.89
CA GLN A 57 20.91 7.88 -8.71
C GLN A 57 22.26 7.82 -7.99
N SER A 58 22.33 8.00 -6.67
CA SER A 58 23.58 7.80 -5.93
C SER A 58 24.07 6.35 -5.96
N PHE A 59 23.15 5.36 -5.94
CA PHE A 59 23.54 3.96 -6.11
C PHE A 59 24.02 3.67 -7.53
N VAL A 60 23.37 4.25 -8.52
CA VAL A 60 23.77 4.11 -9.94
C VAL A 60 25.18 4.68 -10.15
N ALA A 61 25.44 5.86 -9.59
CA ALA A 61 26.75 6.49 -9.68
C ALA A 61 27.85 5.67 -8.97
N ALA A 62 27.53 5.01 -7.86
CA ALA A 62 28.47 4.17 -7.13
C ALA A 62 28.73 2.82 -7.81
N ALA A 63 27.72 2.23 -8.45
CA ALA A 63 27.85 0.98 -9.20
C ALA A 63 28.57 1.18 -10.54
N GLY A 64 28.28 2.30 -11.23
CA GLY A 64 28.78 2.62 -12.57
C GLY A 64 27.68 2.56 -13.63
N SER A 65 26.65 1.76 -13.41
CA SER A 65 25.53 1.57 -14.33
C SER A 65 24.25 1.14 -13.62
N HIS A 66 23.11 1.40 -14.27
CA HIS A 66 21.81 0.87 -13.84
C HIS A 66 21.75 -0.66 -13.87
N ARG A 67 22.53 -1.29 -14.74
CA ARG A 67 22.50 -2.76 -14.95
C ARG A 67 23.19 -3.53 -13.83
N GLU A 68 24.11 -2.90 -13.14
CA GLU A 68 24.82 -3.51 -12.00
C GLU A 68 23.99 -3.47 -10.71
N LEU A 69 22.86 -2.76 -10.72
CA LEU A 69 21.93 -2.71 -9.59
C LEU A 69 20.87 -3.80 -9.74
N GLY A 70 20.78 -4.68 -8.73
CA GLY A 70 19.71 -5.67 -8.62
C GLY A 70 18.33 -5.09 -8.25
N PHE A 71 18.09 -3.79 -8.42
CA PHE A 71 16.82 -3.14 -8.10
C PHE A 71 16.60 -1.86 -8.92
N ILE A 72 15.36 -1.40 -8.99
CA ILE A 72 14.98 -0.18 -9.71
C ILE A 72 14.56 0.94 -8.76
N GLU A 73 14.49 2.18 -9.25
CA GLU A 73 14.03 3.34 -8.46
C GLU A 73 12.68 3.09 -7.78
N LYS A 74 11.80 2.32 -8.43
CA LYS A 74 10.50 1.94 -7.86
C LYS A 74 10.66 1.13 -6.57
N ASP A 75 11.68 0.29 -6.46
CA ASP A 75 11.92 -0.50 -5.25
C ASP A 75 12.37 0.40 -4.09
N VAL A 76 13.18 1.44 -4.35
CA VAL A 76 13.50 2.50 -3.37
C VAL A 76 12.24 3.22 -2.90
N ARG A 77 11.39 3.66 -3.85
CA ARG A 77 10.12 4.31 -3.52
C ARG A 77 9.23 3.40 -2.68
N ASN A 78 9.07 2.14 -3.10
CA ASN A 78 8.26 1.16 -2.37
C ASN A 78 8.81 0.92 -0.97
N TYR A 79 10.13 0.86 -0.80
CA TYR A 79 10.76 0.68 0.51
C TYR A 79 10.43 1.82 1.47
N ILE A 80 10.59 3.08 1.01
CA ILE A 80 10.31 4.31 1.76
C ILE A 80 8.82 4.45 2.12
N THR A 81 7.93 3.97 1.24
CA THR A 81 6.49 4.22 1.37
C THR A 81 5.71 3.06 1.97
N ARG A 82 6.27 1.85 1.96
CA ARG A 82 5.71 0.67 2.63
C ARG A 82 5.86 0.84 4.14
N GLU A 83 4.76 0.62 4.86
CA GLU A 83 4.77 0.53 6.30
C GLU A 83 4.76 -0.95 6.70
N ILE A 84 5.66 -1.34 7.60
CA ILE A 84 5.64 -2.66 8.24
C ILE A 84 5.84 -2.50 9.74
N ARG A 85 5.00 -3.17 10.54
CA ARG A 85 5.07 -3.13 12.00
C ARG A 85 4.99 -4.55 12.52
N LEU A 86 5.89 -4.87 13.44
CA LEU A 86 6.00 -6.19 14.04
C LEU A 86 5.84 -6.07 15.54
N ASN A 87 5.05 -6.97 16.12
CA ASN A 87 5.01 -7.21 17.54
C ASN A 87 5.54 -8.63 17.77
N LEU A 88 6.61 -8.74 18.53
CA LEU A 88 7.31 -9.99 18.77
C LEU A 88 7.02 -10.49 20.18
N GLU A 89 7.03 -11.81 20.34
CA GLU A 89 7.02 -12.47 21.63
C GLU A 89 8.45 -12.63 22.19
N GLY A 90 8.60 -13.07 23.43
CA GLY A 90 9.91 -13.12 24.11
C GLY A 90 10.96 -14.02 23.44
N ASP A 91 10.53 -14.95 22.60
CA ASP A 91 11.37 -15.84 21.79
C ASP A 91 11.67 -15.29 20.38
N HIS A 92 11.34 -14.03 20.11
CA HIS A 92 11.40 -13.38 18.80
C HIS A 92 10.45 -13.99 17.75
N CYS A 93 9.49 -14.82 18.15
CA CYS A 93 8.42 -15.24 17.26
C CYS A 93 7.49 -14.06 16.98
N ILE A 94 7.01 -13.99 15.74
CA ILE A 94 6.05 -12.97 15.33
C ILE A 94 4.72 -13.25 16.04
N LYS A 95 4.34 -12.36 16.95
CA LYS A 95 3.02 -12.38 17.60
C LYS A 95 1.98 -11.69 16.73
N HIS A 96 2.33 -10.51 16.21
CA HIS A 96 1.53 -9.78 15.23
C HIS A 96 2.44 -9.15 14.17
N ALA A 97 1.96 -9.09 12.93
CA ALA A 97 2.57 -8.34 11.85
C ALA A 97 1.50 -7.52 11.16
N PHE A 98 1.83 -6.29 10.81
CA PHE A 98 0.97 -5.37 10.09
C PHE A 98 1.75 -4.82 8.91
N TRP A 99 1.13 -4.73 7.75
CA TRP A 99 1.75 -4.05 6.61
C TRP A 99 0.72 -3.37 5.72
N ALA A 100 1.10 -2.17 5.25
CA ALA A 100 0.37 -1.45 4.23
C ALA A 100 1.36 -1.02 3.14
N ASP A 101 1.02 -1.31 1.90
CA ASP A 101 1.85 -0.87 0.78
C ASP A 101 1.57 0.60 0.40
N ALA A 102 2.48 1.17 -0.37
CA ALA A 102 2.42 2.56 -0.82
C ALA A 102 1.12 2.90 -1.57
N ARG A 103 0.64 1.96 -2.41
CA ARG A 103 -0.56 2.14 -3.23
C ARG A 103 -1.80 2.04 -2.36
N SER A 104 -1.79 1.13 -1.40
CA SER A 104 -2.78 0.98 -0.34
C SER A 104 -3.03 2.29 0.41
N ARG A 105 -1.94 2.91 0.88
CA ARG A 105 -2.00 4.18 1.63
C ARG A 105 -2.51 5.33 0.76
N ALA A 106 -2.04 5.40 -0.50
CA ALA A 106 -2.56 6.37 -1.47
C ALA A 106 -4.04 6.12 -1.82
N ALA A 107 -4.46 4.85 -1.94
CA ALA A 107 -5.85 4.47 -2.20
C ALA A 107 -6.76 4.87 -1.04
N PHE A 108 -6.29 4.75 0.21
CA PHE A 108 -7.05 5.20 1.38
C PHE A 108 -7.38 6.69 1.34
N GLU A 109 -6.51 7.54 0.81
CA GLU A 109 -6.79 8.99 0.66
C GLU A 109 -7.99 9.28 -0.26
N TYR A 110 -8.24 8.44 -1.27
CA TYR A 110 -9.35 8.62 -2.21
C TYR A 110 -10.59 7.78 -1.86
N PHE A 111 -10.40 6.64 -1.19
CA PHE A 111 -11.40 5.58 -1.04
C PHE A 111 -11.63 5.15 0.42
N GLY A 112 -11.06 5.87 1.38
CA GLY A 112 -11.14 5.56 2.81
C GLY A 112 -12.49 5.87 3.48
N ASP A 113 -13.46 6.40 2.73
CA ASP A 113 -14.79 6.76 3.26
C ASP A 113 -15.56 5.55 3.82
N VAL A 114 -15.33 4.37 3.24
CA VAL A 114 -15.95 3.11 3.65
C VAL A 114 -14.87 2.04 3.70
N VAL A 115 -14.64 1.49 4.89
CA VAL A 115 -13.68 0.42 5.13
C VAL A 115 -14.39 -0.74 5.84
N SER A 116 -14.22 -1.94 5.30
CA SER A 116 -14.55 -3.20 5.95
C SER A 116 -13.28 -3.80 6.54
N PHE A 117 -13.42 -4.47 7.68
CA PHE A 117 -12.36 -5.29 8.27
C PHE A 117 -12.90 -6.69 8.47
N ASP A 118 -12.18 -7.68 7.94
CA ASP A 118 -12.54 -9.08 8.05
C ASP A 118 -11.29 -9.93 8.32
N THR A 119 -11.43 -10.91 9.20
CA THR A 119 -10.42 -11.96 9.42
C THR A 119 -10.77 -13.21 8.63
N THR A 120 -9.75 -13.89 8.10
CA THR A 120 -9.96 -15.17 7.43
C THR A 120 -10.15 -16.28 8.45
N TYR A 121 -11.15 -17.13 8.24
CA TYR A 121 -11.41 -18.30 9.07
C TYR A 121 -10.21 -19.27 9.15
N ASN A 122 -9.45 -19.41 8.07
CA ASN A 122 -8.29 -20.30 8.02
C ASN A 122 -7.03 -19.59 8.52
N THR A 123 -6.27 -20.29 9.36
CA THR A 123 -4.92 -19.90 9.75
C THR A 123 -3.90 -20.45 8.75
N ASN A 124 -2.81 -19.71 8.53
CA ASN A 124 -1.72 -20.19 7.66
C ASN A 124 -0.92 -21.32 8.35
N ARG A 125 0.12 -21.86 7.69
CA ARG A 125 1.01 -22.91 8.26
C ARG A 125 1.71 -22.56 9.58
N TYR A 126 1.64 -21.29 9.97
CA TYR A 126 2.19 -20.75 11.21
C TYR A 126 1.11 -20.47 12.26
N ASN A 127 -0.13 -20.93 12.02
CA ASN A 127 -1.30 -20.70 12.86
C ASN A 127 -1.62 -19.22 13.09
N LEU A 128 -1.24 -18.34 12.16
CA LEU A 128 -1.60 -16.92 12.22
C LEU A 128 -2.90 -16.65 11.44
N VAL A 129 -3.76 -15.82 12.03
CA VAL A 129 -4.99 -15.30 11.44
C VAL A 129 -4.65 -14.12 10.55
N LEU A 130 -5.13 -14.12 9.30
CA LEU A 130 -5.00 -12.98 8.40
C LEU A 130 -6.18 -12.03 8.59
N GLY A 131 -5.92 -10.82 9.08
CA GLY A 131 -6.84 -9.69 9.04
C GLY A 131 -6.62 -8.87 7.77
N SER A 132 -7.71 -8.39 7.16
CA SER A 132 -7.64 -7.55 5.97
C SER A 132 -8.57 -6.36 6.10
N PHE A 133 -8.06 -5.18 5.74
CA PHE A 133 -8.86 -3.97 5.59
C PHE A 133 -9.14 -3.74 4.11
N VAL A 134 -10.42 -3.65 3.77
CA VAL A 134 -10.88 -3.55 2.38
C VAL A 134 -11.77 -2.34 2.23
N GLY A 135 -11.35 -1.40 1.39
CA GLY A 135 -12.15 -0.27 0.96
C GLY A 135 -12.89 -0.54 -0.34
N VAL A 136 -13.60 0.48 -0.84
CA VAL A 136 -14.36 0.41 -2.09
C VAL A 136 -13.98 1.59 -2.99
N ASN A 137 -13.53 1.32 -4.21
CA ASN A 137 -13.19 2.38 -5.16
C ASN A 137 -14.43 3.02 -5.82
N HIS A 138 -14.24 4.05 -6.65
CA HIS A 138 -15.34 4.74 -7.34
C HIS A 138 -16.18 3.85 -8.28
N HIS A 139 -15.67 2.67 -8.64
CA HIS A 139 -16.38 1.69 -9.46
C HIS A 139 -17.13 0.64 -8.62
N GLY A 140 -17.12 0.76 -7.29
CA GLY A 140 -17.73 -0.22 -6.41
C GLY A 140 -16.89 -1.48 -6.22
N GLN A 141 -15.62 -1.48 -6.64
CA GLN A 141 -14.74 -2.65 -6.53
C GLN A 141 -13.96 -2.63 -5.21
N SER A 142 -13.82 -3.80 -4.60
CA SER A 142 -12.98 -4.00 -3.42
C SER A 142 -11.54 -3.61 -3.69
N THR A 143 -10.97 -2.82 -2.79
CA THR A 143 -9.58 -2.36 -2.84
C THR A 143 -8.93 -2.69 -1.51
N LEU A 144 -7.91 -3.56 -1.52
CA LEU A 144 -7.17 -3.89 -0.32
C LEU A 144 -6.40 -2.64 0.17
N LEU A 145 -6.57 -2.31 1.45
CA LEU A 145 -5.96 -1.16 2.10
C LEU A 145 -4.85 -1.56 3.06
N GLU A 146 -4.93 -2.72 3.68
CA GLU A 146 -3.93 -3.22 4.62
C GLU A 146 -4.16 -4.70 4.92
N CYS A 147 -3.10 -5.36 5.36
CA CYS A 147 -3.16 -6.70 5.91
C CYS A 147 -2.39 -6.80 7.22
N ALA A 148 -2.86 -7.71 8.07
CA ALA A 148 -2.20 -8.09 9.29
C ALA A 148 -2.23 -9.59 9.52
N LEU A 149 -1.20 -10.11 10.16
CA LEU A 149 -1.16 -11.44 10.72
C LEU A 149 -1.21 -11.33 12.24
N MET A 150 -2.08 -12.10 12.88
CA MET A 150 -2.24 -12.10 14.34
C MET A 150 -2.20 -13.53 14.86
N LYS A 151 -1.58 -13.74 16.02
CA LYS A 151 -1.58 -15.04 16.68
C LYS A 151 -2.99 -15.52 17.03
N ASN A 152 -3.84 -14.63 17.54
CA ASN A 152 -5.21 -14.94 17.98
C ASN A 152 -6.17 -13.78 17.67
N GLU A 153 -7.48 -14.07 17.63
CA GLU A 153 -8.57 -13.08 17.51
C GLU A 153 -9.03 -12.56 18.89
N ASP A 154 -8.09 -12.07 19.70
CA ASP A 154 -8.41 -11.46 20.99
C ASP A 154 -8.45 -9.93 20.91
N ILE A 155 -9.10 -9.31 21.91
CA ILE A 155 -9.30 -7.85 21.96
C ILE A 155 -7.97 -7.08 21.94
N GLN A 156 -6.91 -7.59 22.58
CA GLN A 156 -5.62 -6.90 22.61
C GLN A 156 -4.93 -6.95 21.25
N SER A 157 -5.03 -8.09 20.56
CA SER A 157 -4.55 -8.27 19.19
C SER A 157 -5.22 -7.27 18.24
N PHE A 158 -6.55 -7.15 18.30
CA PHE A 158 -7.30 -6.18 17.51
C PHE A 158 -6.96 -4.73 17.88
N LYS A 159 -6.84 -4.42 19.17
CA LYS A 159 -6.47 -3.08 19.62
C LYS A 159 -5.11 -2.65 19.04
N TRP A 160 -4.10 -3.51 19.14
CA TRP A 160 -2.78 -3.26 18.56
C TRP A 160 -2.85 -3.06 17.04
N LEU A 161 -3.66 -3.88 16.35
CA LEU A 161 -3.88 -3.79 14.92
C LEU A 161 -4.51 -2.44 14.52
N PHE A 162 -5.63 -2.06 15.13
CA PHE A 162 -6.31 -0.81 14.83
C PHE A 162 -5.45 0.42 15.17
N GLU A 163 -4.68 0.39 16.25
CA GLU A 163 -3.70 1.44 16.57
C GLU A 163 -2.60 1.55 15.50
N CYS A 164 -2.10 0.41 15.00
CA CYS A 164 -1.13 0.41 13.89
C CYS A 164 -1.74 0.99 12.61
N TRP A 165 -2.98 0.62 12.30
CA TRP A 165 -3.72 1.09 11.12
C TRP A 165 -3.93 2.60 11.15
N LEU A 166 -4.48 3.14 12.23
CA LEU A 166 -4.74 4.57 12.39
C LEU A 166 -3.45 5.38 12.19
N ARG A 167 -2.39 5.00 12.92
CA ARG A 167 -1.10 5.68 12.84
C ARG A 167 -0.49 5.60 11.44
N CYS A 168 -0.60 4.45 10.76
CA CYS A 168 -0.10 4.28 9.40
C CYS A 168 -0.79 5.21 8.38
N MET A 169 -2.11 5.37 8.50
CA MET A 169 -2.89 6.21 7.60
C MET A 169 -2.75 7.71 7.91
N GLU A 170 -2.67 8.09 9.19
CA GLU A 170 -2.45 9.48 9.63
C GLU A 170 -1.07 10.02 9.19
N GLU A 171 0.00 9.26 9.45
CA GLU A 171 1.37 9.62 9.03
C GLU A 171 1.47 9.86 7.51
N TYR A 172 0.67 9.12 6.72
CA TYR A 172 0.64 9.32 5.27
C TYR A 172 0.01 10.65 4.88
N GLN A 173 -1.11 11.00 5.51
CA GLN A 173 -1.85 12.24 5.25
C GLN A 173 -1.01 13.48 5.56
N GLU A 174 -0.27 13.47 6.67
CA GLU A 174 0.64 14.57 7.00
C GLU A 174 1.79 14.68 5.98
N ARG A 175 2.37 13.53 5.60
CA ARG A 175 3.46 13.48 4.61
C ARG A 175 2.99 13.87 3.21
N SER A 176 1.74 13.59 2.83
CA SER A 176 1.17 14.01 1.53
C SER A 176 0.94 15.52 1.52
N LYS A 177 0.37 16.08 2.60
CA LYS A 177 0.18 17.53 2.78
C LYS A 177 1.50 18.31 2.75
N GLY A 178 2.52 17.85 3.48
CA GLY A 178 3.85 18.49 3.47
C GLY A 178 4.52 18.49 2.10
N LYS A 179 4.38 17.42 1.32
CA LYS A 179 4.86 17.37 -0.08
C LYS A 179 4.10 18.34 -0.99
N SER A 180 2.79 18.48 -0.81
CA SER A 180 1.99 19.43 -1.61
C SER A 180 2.39 20.88 -1.35
N LEU A 181 2.72 21.23 -0.09
CA LEU A 181 3.19 22.55 0.31
C LEU A 181 4.58 22.85 -0.28
N LEU A 182 5.53 21.91 -0.19
CA LEU A 182 6.86 22.07 -0.78
C LEU A 182 6.80 22.15 -2.31
N THR A 183 5.91 21.39 -2.95
CA THR A 183 5.70 21.49 -4.41
C THR A 183 5.12 22.86 -4.80
N GLN A 184 4.23 23.41 -3.97
CA GLN A 184 3.71 24.76 -4.16
C GLN A 184 4.82 25.80 -4.02
N GLU A 185 5.67 25.73 -2.99
CA GLU A 185 6.80 26.65 -2.80
C GLU A 185 7.84 26.56 -3.93
N GLU A 186 8.21 25.35 -4.37
CA GLU A 186 9.12 25.14 -5.51
C GLU A 186 8.51 25.62 -6.84
N ALA A 187 7.20 25.43 -7.04
CA ALA A 187 6.47 26.00 -8.19
C ALA A 187 6.34 27.53 -8.09
N THR A 188 6.29 28.08 -6.87
CA THR A 188 6.26 29.53 -6.65
C THR A 188 7.63 30.14 -6.94
N LEU A 189 8.71 29.50 -6.49
CA LEU A 189 10.10 29.91 -6.75
C LEU A 189 10.47 29.82 -8.23
N SER A 190 9.96 28.82 -8.98
CA SER A 190 10.18 28.75 -10.43
C SER A 190 9.38 29.79 -11.22
N ASN A 191 8.25 30.28 -10.67
CA ASN A 191 7.47 31.39 -11.24
C ASN A 191 8.08 32.78 -10.95
N VAL A 192 8.96 32.94 -9.96
CA VAL A 192 9.63 34.22 -9.66
C VAL A 192 10.64 34.61 -10.76
N ASN A 193 11.12 33.67 -11.57
CA ASN A 193 12.12 33.94 -12.62
C ASN A 193 11.56 34.18 -14.03
N ASN A 194 10.25 34.35 -14.22
CA ASN A 194 9.68 34.67 -15.54
C ASN A 194 8.57 35.71 -15.43
N LEU A 195 8.95 36.97 -15.19
CA LEU A 195 8.04 38.10 -15.37
C LEU A 195 8.00 38.52 -16.85
N GLN A 196 7.38 37.69 -17.70
CA GLN A 196 6.78 38.18 -18.94
C GLN A 196 5.55 37.32 -19.27
N SER A 197 4.39 37.84 -18.90
CA SER A 197 3.10 37.14 -18.92
C SER A 197 2.46 37.13 -20.32
N PRO A 198 1.90 35.99 -20.78
CA PRO A 198 0.80 35.95 -21.74
C PRO A 198 -0.57 35.66 -21.04
N PRO A 199 -1.70 35.85 -21.74
CA PRO A 199 -2.98 36.20 -21.11
C PRO A 199 -3.74 35.03 -20.46
N ARG A 200 -4.51 35.39 -19.42
CA ARG A 200 -5.33 34.52 -18.55
C ARG A 200 -6.42 33.76 -19.32
N VAL A 201 -6.43 32.43 -19.18
CA VAL A 201 -7.60 31.58 -19.48
C VAL A 201 -8.41 31.35 -18.21
N LYS A 202 -9.70 31.67 -18.23
CA LYS A 202 -10.65 31.36 -17.14
C LYS A 202 -11.06 29.89 -17.20
N THR A 203 -10.77 29.11 -16.16
CA THR A 203 -11.36 27.77 -16.00
C THR A 203 -12.72 27.86 -15.30
N ARG A 204 -13.71 27.16 -15.89
CA ARG A 204 -15.11 27.10 -15.47
C ARG A 204 -15.23 26.28 -14.17
N GLY A 205 -15.98 26.78 -13.21
CA GLY A 205 -16.07 26.24 -11.84
C GLY A 205 -16.60 24.80 -11.71
N ARG A 206 -16.32 24.23 -10.52
CA ARG A 206 -16.67 22.88 -10.02
C ARG A 206 -18.20 22.64 -9.99
N PRO A 207 -18.73 21.51 -10.50
CA PRO A 207 -20.16 21.19 -10.35
C PRO A 207 -20.46 20.66 -8.94
N LYS A 208 -21.53 21.18 -8.32
CA LYS A 208 -22.13 20.61 -7.10
C LYS A 208 -23.29 19.69 -7.48
N ASN A 209 -23.09 18.38 -7.42
CA ASN A 209 -24.16 17.41 -7.64
C ASN A 209 -25.02 17.26 -6.38
N ARG A 210 -26.28 17.70 -6.43
CA ARG A 210 -27.30 17.40 -5.41
C ARG A 210 -27.92 16.04 -5.72
N LEU A 211 -27.78 15.08 -4.81
CA LEU A 211 -28.46 13.78 -4.89
C LEU A 211 -30.00 13.96 -4.85
N GLY A 212 -30.70 13.45 -5.86
CA GLY A 212 -32.15 13.52 -5.99
C GLY A 212 -32.90 12.74 -4.90
N SER A 213 -34.06 13.26 -4.49
CA SER A 213 -34.93 12.78 -3.40
C SER A 213 -35.43 11.34 -3.55
N ASN A 214 -35.37 10.76 -4.75
CA ASN A 214 -35.79 9.39 -5.03
C ASN A 214 -34.82 8.33 -4.49
N LEU A 215 -33.52 8.61 -4.40
CA LEU A 215 -32.54 7.65 -3.85
C LEU A 215 -32.63 7.57 -2.32
N LYS A 216 -32.89 8.70 -1.65
CA LYS A 216 -33.11 8.76 -0.19
C LYS A 216 -34.32 7.92 0.25
N LYS A 217 -35.41 7.95 -0.52
CA LYS A 217 -36.61 7.12 -0.25
C LYS A 217 -36.33 5.63 -0.45
N LYS A 218 -35.50 5.25 -1.44
CA LYS A 218 -35.12 3.84 -1.68
C LYS A 218 -34.27 3.28 -0.53
N ILE A 219 -33.34 4.07 -0.01
CA ILE A 219 -32.47 3.68 1.14
C ILE A 219 -33.31 3.48 2.42
N SER A 220 -34.26 4.37 2.71
CA SER A 220 -35.18 4.27 3.86
C SER A 220 -35.97 2.94 3.86
N ASN A 221 -36.48 2.53 2.70
CA ASN A 221 -37.27 1.30 2.59
C ASN A 221 -36.41 0.02 2.74
N VAL A 222 -35.15 0.05 2.31
CA VAL A 222 -34.21 -1.07 2.48
C VAL A 222 -33.78 -1.24 3.94
N MET A 223 -33.56 -0.13 4.66
CA MET A 223 -33.22 -0.16 6.09
C MET A 223 -34.36 -0.71 6.97
N LYS A 224 -35.63 -0.42 6.65
CA LYS A 224 -36.77 -0.99 7.38
C LYS A 224 -36.90 -2.50 7.20
N LYS A 225 -36.43 -3.05 6.08
CA LYS A 225 -36.51 -4.49 5.77
C LYS A 225 -35.43 -5.33 6.48
N LYS A 226 -34.29 -4.73 6.84
CA LYS A 226 -33.17 -5.39 7.55
C LYS A 226 -33.31 -5.50 9.07
N LYS A 227 -34.32 -4.86 9.67
CA LYS A 227 -34.49 -4.80 11.14
C LYS A 227 -35.06 -6.08 11.78
N LYS A 228 -35.14 -7.22 11.06
CA LYS A 228 -35.83 -8.44 11.52
C LYS A 228 -34.95 -9.61 11.97
N THR A 229 -33.63 -9.49 11.97
CA THR A 229 -32.78 -10.53 12.60
C THR A 229 -31.43 -9.94 13.00
N ALA A 230 -31.14 -9.88 14.30
CA ALA A 230 -29.83 -9.47 14.84
C ALA A 230 -28.92 -10.70 15.00
N PRO A 231 -27.60 -10.51 14.86
CA PRO A 231 -26.75 -10.58 16.06
C PRO A 231 -25.85 -9.34 16.23
N SER A 232 -25.27 -9.23 17.42
CA SER A 232 -24.59 -8.09 18.05
C SER A 232 -23.57 -7.32 17.19
N GLU A 233 -23.89 -6.06 16.87
CA GLU A 233 -22.98 -5.04 16.33
C GLU A 233 -22.11 -4.45 17.45
N VAL A 234 -20.78 -4.57 17.32
CA VAL A 234 -19.84 -3.63 17.94
C VAL A 234 -19.82 -2.38 17.05
N LYS A 235 -20.46 -1.30 17.51
CA LYS A 235 -20.42 0.00 16.83
C LYS A 235 -19.11 0.73 17.13
N LEU A 236 -18.26 0.87 16.12
CA LEU A 236 -17.25 1.91 16.08
C LEU A 236 -17.88 3.14 15.41
N THR A 237 -18.19 4.18 16.19
CA THR A 237 -18.61 5.49 15.68
C THR A 237 -17.38 6.39 15.55
N CYS A 238 -17.12 6.90 14.34
CA CYS A 238 -16.18 7.98 14.06
C CYS A 238 -16.94 9.32 14.17
N PHE A 239 -16.38 10.32 14.86
CA PHE A 239 -16.92 11.69 14.93
C PHE A 239 -16.47 12.52 13.73
#